data_AF-A0A2W6DHV8-F1
#
_entry.id   AF-A0A2W6DHV8-F1
#
_cell.length_a   1.000
_cell.length_b   1.000
_cell.length_c   1.000
_cell.angle_alpha   90.00
_cell.angle_beta   90.00
_cell.angle_gamma   90.00
#
_symmetry.space_group_name_H-M   'P 1'
#
loop_
_entity.id
_entity.type
_entity.pdbx_description
1 polymer ?
#
loop_
_entity_poly.entity_id
_entity_poly.type
_entity_poly.pdbx_seq_one_letter_code
_entity_poly.pdbx_strand_id
1 'polypeptide(L)' 'MDRYQQHEIPQISVRITQYDQHQVCCGCGRLHTAARPEGARPGIVGYGPNLQAFAAYLMVVHFVPAKRCVEMLEC' A
#
# COMPACT_ATOMS: atom_id res chain seq x y z
N MET A 1 -32.15 17.92 -28.50
CA MET A 1 -31.96 17.18 -27.23
C MET A 1 -30.48 17.12 -26.99
N ASP A 2 -30.00 17.80 -25.96
CA ASP A 2 -28.56 17.86 -25.65
C ASP A 2 -28.20 16.69 -24.72
N ARG A 3 -27.16 15.94 -25.06
CA ARG A 3 -26.78 14.71 -24.36
C ARG A 3 -25.31 14.82 -23.94
N TYR A 4 -25.10 15.10 -22.65
CA TYR A 4 -23.78 15.28 -22.04
C TYR A 4 -23.34 14.01 -21.30
N GLN A 5 -22.13 13.54 -21.62
CA GLN A 5 -21.45 12.47 -20.87
C GLN A 5 -20.07 12.96 -20.44
N GLN A 6 -19.84 12.93 -19.13
CA GLN A 6 -18.54 13.18 -18.54
C GLN A 6 -17.92 11.86 -18.10
N HIS A 7 -16.65 11.67 -18.43
CA HIS A 7 -15.86 10.52 -18.02
C HIS A 7 -14.75 11.05 -17.12
N GLU A 8 -14.65 10.50 -15.91
CA GLU A 8 -13.72 10.93 -14.87
C GLU A 8 -12.90 9.74 -14.39
N ILE A 9 -11.69 10.00 -13.88
CA ILE A 9 -10.85 8.96 -13.29
C ILE A 9 -11.14 8.91 -11.78
N PRO A 10 -11.28 7.71 -11.17
CA PRO A 10 -11.45 7.62 -9.73
C PRO A 10 -10.24 8.21 -8.99
N GLN A 11 -10.47 8.79 -7.82
CA GLN A 11 -9.40 9.27 -6.96
C GLN A 11 -8.43 8.13 -6.64
N ILE A 12 -7.16 8.33 -6.97
CA ILE A 12 -6.09 7.39 -6.65
C ILE A 12 -5.56 7.76 -5.26
N SER A 13 -5.72 6.86 -4.28
CA SER A 13 -5.22 7.05 -2.92
C SER A 13 -4.50 5.81 -2.39
N VAL A 14 -3.54 6.04 -1.49
CA VAL A 14 -2.80 4.94 -0.86
C VAL A 14 -3.68 4.30 0.21
N ARG A 15 -3.83 2.97 0.15
CA ARG A 15 -4.44 2.19 1.23
C ARG A 15 -3.35 1.68 2.17
N ILE A 16 -3.38 2.15 3.41
CA ILE A 16 -2.49 1.68 4.48
C ILE A 16 -3.14 0.47 5.16
N THR A 17 -2.41 -0.63 5.29
CA THR A 17 -2.84 -1.82 6.04
C THR A 17 -1.77 -2.16 7.06
N GLN A 18 -2.12 -2.01 8.33
CA GLN A 18 -1.24 -2.35 9.46
C GLN A 18 -1.49 -3.80 9.90
N TYR A 19 -0.41 -4.52 10.16
CA TYR A 19 -0.46 -5.90 10.66
C TYR A 19 0.16 -5.94 12.06
N ASP A 20 -0.68 -6.04 13.08
CA ASP A 20 -0.25 -6.05 14.48
C ASP A 20 0.00 -7.48 14.97
N GLN A 21 1.27 -7.78 15.25
CA GLN A 21 1.66 -9.06 15.84
C GLN A 21 1.50 -8.99 17.36
N HIS A 22 0.65 -9.85 17.89
CA HIS A 22 0.41 -9.93 19.33
C HIS A 22 1.26 -11.05 19.94
N GLN A 23 1.89 -10.73 21.08
CA GLN A 23 2.66 -11.67 21.88
C GLN A 23 2.02 -11.78 23.27
N VAL A 24 1.69 -13.01 23.67
CA VAL A 24 1.04 -13.30 24.95
C VAL A 24 1.89 -14.27 25.76
N CYS A 25 1.94 -14.06 27.07
CA CYS A 25 2.57 -15.01 27.99
C CYS A 25 1.51 -15.99 28.49
N CYS A 26 1.73 -17.28 28.28
CA CYS A 26 0.87 -18.32 28.83
C CYS A 26 1.08 -18.44 30.35
N GLY A 27 0.09 -18.95 31.09
CA GLY A 27 0.22 -19.26 32.51
C GLY A 27 1.36 -20.24 32.84
N CYS A 28 1.91 -20.94 31.85
CA CYS A 28 3.11 -21.78 31.98
C CYS A 28 4.45 -21.03 31.82
N GLY A 29 4.42 -19.71 31.61
CA GLY A 29 5.62 -18.86 31.43
C GLY A 29 6.18 -18.82 30.00
N ARG A 30 5.57 -19.52 29.04
CA ARG A 30 6.00 -19.50 27.63
C ARG A 30 5.35 -18.34 26.87
N LEU A 31 6.16 -17.64 26.07
CA LEU A 31 5.70 -16.59 25.15
C LEU A 31 5.19 -17.22 23.85
N HIS A 32 3.99 -16.84 23.46
CA HIS A 32 3.36 -17.22 22.21
C HIS A 32 3.20 -15.98 21.34
N THR A 33 3.72 -16.02 20.13
CA THR A 33 3.63 -14.93 19.16
C THR A 33 2.75 -15.37 18.00
N ALA A 34 1.75 -14.56 17.65
CA ALA A 34 0.88 -14.84 16.52
C ALA A 34 1.68 -14.87 15.20
N ALA A 35 1.41 -15.88 14.37
CA ALA A 35 1.99 -15.94 13.03
C ALA A 35 1.50 -14.77 12.18
N ARG A 36 2.36 -14.27 11.29
CA ARG A 36 1.99 -13.20 10.37
C ARG A 36 1.06 -13.74 9.28
N PRO A 37 0.02 -12.99 8.86
CA PRO A 37 -0.81 -13.41 7.74
C PRO A 37 -0.01 -13.51 6.43
N GLU A 38 -0.47 -14.39 5.54
CA GLU A 38 0.17 -14.65 4.25
C GLU A 38 0.22 -13.36 3.40
N GLY A 39 1.40 -13.07 2.84
CA GLY A 39 1.64 -11.85 2.06
C GLY A 39 2.14 -10.63 2.86
N ALA A 40 2.13 -10.68 4.19
CA ALA A 40 2.74 -9.62 5.01
C ALA A 40 4.28 -9.79 5.05
N ARG A 41 4.99 -8.86 4.40
CA ARG A 41 6.47 -8.91 4.29
C ARG A 41 7.16 -8.55 5.62
N PRO A 42 8.33 -9.14 5.93
CA PRO A 42 9.18 -8.71 7.04
C PRO A 42 9.63 -7.25 6.87
N GLY A 43 9.65 -6.48 7.97
CA GLY A 43 9.99 -5.05 7.95
C GLY A 43 8.94 -4.15 8.62
N ILE A 44 9.33 -2.89 8.86
CA ILE A 44 8.51 -1.84 9.50
C ILE A 44 7.52 -1.24 8.49
N VAL A 45 7.91 -1.11 7.22
CA VAL A 45 7.08 -0.58 6.13
C VAL A 45 7.25 -1.46 4.90
N GLY A 46 6.13 -1.73 4.21
CA GLY A 46 6.13 -2.42 2.92
C GLY A 46 5.14 -1.77 1.97
N TYR A 47 5.59 -1.49 0.73
CA TYR A 47 4.71 -0.99 -0.31
C TYR A 47 3.97 -2.16 -0.97
N GLY A 48 2.64 -2.06 -1.10
CA GLY A 48 1.83 -3.07 -1.77
C GLY A 48 2.18 -3.22 -3.26
N PRO A 49 1.90 -4.37 -3.88
CA PRO A 49 2.25 -4.64 -5.28
C PRO A 49 1.62 -3.63 -6.25
N ASN A 50 0.38 -3.21 -6.00
CA ASN A 50 -0.31 -2.21 -6.83
C ASN A 50 0.37 -0.83 -6.76
N LEU A 51 0.85 -0.44 -5.57
CA LEU A 51 1.53 0.83 -5.37
C LEU A 51 2.89 0.86 -6.10
N GLN A 52 3.63 -0.25 -6.03
CA GLN A 52 4.88 -0.43 -6.77
C GLN A 52 4.65 -0.36 -8.29
N ALA A 53 3.62 -1.08 -8.78
CA ALA A 53 3.27 -1.07 -10.19
C ALA A 53 2.85 0.32 -10.68
N PHE A 54 2.10 1.06 -9.88
CA PHE A 54 1.68 2.43 -10.20
C PHE A 54 2.88 3.39 -10.27
N ALA A 55 3.80 3.35 -9.31
CA ALA A 55 5.01 4.15 -9.35
C ALA A 55 5.89 3.81 -10.56
N ALA A 56 6.04 2.52 -10.88
CA ALA A 56 6.77 2.08 -12.09
C ALA A 56 6.09 2.56 -13.37
N TYR A 57 4.76 2.51 -13.44
CA TYR A 57 4.00 3.02 -14.57
C TYR A 57 4.22 4.52 -14.79
N LEU A 58 4.19 5.33 -13.72
CA LEU A 58 4.48 6.76 -13.80
C LEU A 58 5.91 7.05 -14.28
N MET A 59 6.91 6.33 -13.74
CA MET A 59 8.31 6.57 -14.08
C MET A 59 8.70 6.05 -15.47
N VAL A 60 8.18 4.89 -15.89
CA VAL A 60 8.63 4.20 -17.11
C VAL A 60 7.76 4.55 -18.32
N VAL A 61 6.45 4.64 -18.14
CA VAL A 61 5.53 4.91 -19.26
C VAL A 61 5.30 6.41 -19.43
N HIS A 62 5.18 7.14 -18.32
CA HIS A 62 4.91 8.58 -18.34
C HIS A 62 6.16 9.44 -18.11
N PHE A 63 7.34 8.82 -17.91
CA PHE A 63 8.61 9.49 -17.68
C PHE A 63 8.57 10.55 -16.56
N VAL A 64 7.70 10.34 -15.57
CA VAL A 64 7.57 11.25 -14.43
C VAL A 64 8.81 11.07 -13.55
N PRO A 65 9.53 12.15 -13.21
CA PRO A 65 10.68 12.06 -12.32
C PRO A 65 10.29 11.46 -10.97
N ALA A 66 11.16 10.63 -10.40
CA ALA A 66 10.89 9.91 -9.15
C ALA A 66 10.41 10.85 -8.02
N LYS A 67 11.02 12.04 -7.88
CA LYS A 67 10.61 13.05 -6.89
C LYS A 67 9.14 13.45 -7.05
N ARG A 68 8.70 13.67 -8.29
CA ARG A 68 7.33 14.07 -8.61
C ARG A 68 6.34 12.92 -8.42
N CYS A 69 6.78 11.68 -8.64
CA CYS A 69 5.99 10.52 -8.26
C CYS A 69 5.74 10.51 -6.75
N VAL A 70 6.79 10.72 -5.93
CA VAL A 70 6.64 10.77 -4.46
C VAL A 70 5.63 11.84 -4.04
N GLU A 71 5.76 13.07 -4.55
CA GLU A 71 4.82 14.17 -4.25
C GLU A 71 3.36 13.84 -4.61
N MET A 72 3.12 13.02 -5.65
CA MET A 72 1.78 12.57 -6.05
C MET A 72 1.25 11.39 -5.21
N LEU A 73 2.15 10.68 -4.53
CA LEU A 73 1.89 9.48 -3.73
C LEU A 73 1.84 9.76 -2.22
N GLU A 74 2.36 10.91 -1.78
CA GLU A 74 2.24 11.42 -0.42
C GLU A 74 0.77 11.77 -0.13
N CYS A 75 0.22 11.19 0.95
CA CYS A 75 -1.12 11.47 1.48
C CYS A 75 -1.06 12.55 2.56
#